data_AF-A0AAV4IKK1-F1
#
_entry.id   AF-A0AAV4IKK1-F1
#
_cell.length_a   1.000
_cell.length_b   1.000
_cell.length_c   1.000
_cell.angle_alpha   90.00
_cell.angle_beta   90.00
_cell.angle_gamma   90.00
#
_symmetry.space_group_name_H-M   'P 1'
#
loop_
_entity.id
_entity.type
_entity.pdbx_description
1 polymer ?
#
loop_
_entity_poly.entity_id
_entity_poly.type
_entity_poly.pdbx_seq_one_letter_code
_entity_poly.pdbx_strand_id
1 'polypeptide(L)'
;MKYNLKALNKDPDLRNKFTIEVKNKFEALEASAAEERQWAILKDSIEKAAEENIPKQPKREHKKWMTQSILDKMALRRKAKQDPLRYKSIDKEIKKMCNEAKEEWINGQCKEIEDYKKADNAYMHQKINDIASKKRTAQGGCIKSKDGKILMETSDILERCSEYI
;
A
#
# COMPACT_ATOMS: atom_id res chain seq x y z
N MET A 1 11.71 7.45 11.74
CA MET A 1 10.44 6.71 11.49
C MET A 1 9.47 7.68 10.82
N LYS A 2 8.60 7.27 9.90
CA LYS A 2 7.69 8.21 9.20
C LYS A 2 6.34 8.30 9.92
N TYR A 3 5.85 9.51 10.17
CA TYR A 3 4.52 9.76 10.76
C TYR A 3 3.39 9.54 9.76
N ASN A 4 2.23 9.12 10.24
CA ASN A 4 1.07 8.88 9.38
C ASN A 4 0.33 10.19 9.04
N LEU A 5 0.92 10.99 8.15
CA LEU A 5 0.35 12.26 7.70
C LEU A 5 -1.02 12.11 7.00
N LYS A 6 -1.33 10.91 6.48
CA LYS A 6 -2.65 10.62 5.91
C LYS A 6 -3.74 10.50 6.98
N ALA A 7 -3.40 10.01 8.16
CA ALA A 7 -4.31 9.98 9.30
C ALA A 7 -4.57 11.40 9.81
N LEU A 8 -3.51 12.21 9.93
CA LEU A 8 -3.61 13.62 10.32
C LEU A 8 -4.53 14.44 9.41
N ASN A 9 -4.53 14.16 8.10
CA ASN A 9 -5.38 14.90 7.16
C ASN A 9 -6.83 14.35 7.07
N LYS A 10 -7.08 13.15 7.57
CA LYS A 10 -8.40 12.51 7.53
C LYS A 10 -9.21 12.72 8.80
N ASP A 11 -8.52 12.80 9.95
CA ASP A 11 -9.13 12.95 11.26
C ASP A 11 -9.07 14.43 11.70
N PRO A 12 -10.22 15.14 11.73
CA PRO A 12 -10.26 16.55 12.12
C PRO A 12 -9.84 16.78 13.58
N ASP A 13 -10.14 15.84 14.48
CA ASP A 13 -9.85 15.98 15.90
C ASP A 13 -8.35 15.83 16.16
N LEU A 14 -7.72 14.88 15.48
CA LEU A 14 -6.27 14.69 15.52
C LEU A 14 -5.52 15.92 15.00
N ARG A 15 -6.02 16.52 13.91
CA ARG A 15 -5.47 17.74 13.32
C ARG A 15 -5.57 18.92 14.27
N ASN A 16 -6.72 19.08 14.92
CA ASN A 16 -6.97 20.17 15.83
C ASN A 16 -6.09 20.05 17.08
N LYS A 17 -5.99 18.85 17.68
CA LYS A 17 -5.09 18.58 18.81
C LYS A 17 -3.63 18.92 18.50
N PHE A 18 -3.11 18.41 17.38
CA PHE A 18 -1.75 18.71 16.94
C PHE A 18 -1.54 20.22 16.71
N THR A 19 -2.50 20.90 16.08
CA THR A 19 -2.42 22.34 15.79
C THR A 19 -2.41 23.18 17.06
N ILE A 20 -3.28 22.86 18.02
CA ILE A 20 -3.36 23.55 19.32
C ILE A 20 -2.06 23.36 20.09
N GLU A 21 -1.51 22.14 20.11
CA GLU A 21 -0.28 21.87 20.83
C GLU A 21 0.95 22.57 20.24
N VAL A 22 1.07 22.59 18.91
CA VAL A 22 2.13 23.34 18.23
C VAL A 22 1.97 24.85 18.48
N LYS A 23 0.74 25.38 18.43
CA LYS A 23 0.48 26.79 18.74
C LYS A 23 0.84 27.15 20.18
N ASN A 24 0.41 26.35 21.15
CA ASN A 24 0.72 26.58 22.56
C ASN A 24 2.24 26.54 22.83
N LYS A 25 2.94 25.57 22.23
CA LYS A 25 4.41 25.47 22.34
C LYS A 25 5.13 26.63 21.62
N PHE A 26 4.53 27.18 20.56
CA PHE A 26 5.07 28.33 19.83
C PHE A 26 4.79 29.66 20.52
N GLU A 27 3.60 29.86 21.09
CA GLU A 27 3.24 31.07 21.85
C GLU A 27 4.06 31.20 23.15
N ALA A 28 4.53 30.08 23.70
CA ALA A 28 5.47 30.06 24.81
C ALA A 28 6.92 30.46 24.42
N LEU A 29 7.21 30.68 23.12
CA LEU A 29 8.50 31.18 22.68
C LEU A 29 8.57 32.71 22.77
N GLU A 30 9.42 33.20 23.67
CA GLU A 30 9.79 34.61 23.74
C GLU A 30 10.52 35.05 22.46
N ALA A 31 10.07 36.16 21.86
CA ALA A 31 10.58 36.69 20.60
C ALA A 31 12.03 37.23 20.67
N SER A 32 12.67 37.19 21.84
CA SER A 32 14.00 37.77 22.10
C SER A 32 15.19 36.82 21.87
N ALA A 33 14.95 35.58 21.44
CA ALA A 33 16.01 34.60 21.17
C ALA A 33 16.56 34.76 19.75
N ALA A 34 17.88 34.56 19.57
CA ALA A 34 18.54 34.55 18.26
C ALA A 34 17.82 33.60 17.28
N GLU A 35 17.72 33.99 16.00
CA GLU A 35 16.92 33.30 14.96
C GLU A 35 17.19 31.79 14.87
N GLU A 36 18.45 31.37 14.99
CA GLU A 36 18.84 29.94 15.00
C GLU A 36 18.26 29.18 16.19
N ARG A 37 18.19 29.81 17.37
CA ARG A 37 17.59 29.21 18.57
C ARG A 37 16.08 29.11 18.42
N GLN A 38 15.44 30.12 17.85
CA GLN A 38 14.00 30.09 17.57
C GLN A 38 13.66 28.96 16.59
N TRP A 39 14.45 28.80 15.53
CA TRP A 39 14.28 27.70 14.58
C TRP A 39 14.47 26.32 15.22
N ALA A 40 15.48 26.16 16.08
CA ALA A 40 15.73 24.91 16.79
C ALA A 40 14.56 24.54 17.70
N ILE A 41 13.99 25.50 18.42
CA ILE A 41 12.86 25.26 19.34
C ILE A 41 11.56 25.02 18.56
N LEU A 42 11.33 25.73 17.46
CA LEU A 42 10.21 25.45 16.56
C LEU A 42 10.28 24.03 16.01
N LYS A 43 11.46 23.59 15.56
CA LYS A 43 11.65 22.24 15.05
C LYS A 43 11.38 21.18 16.13
N ASP A 44 11.94 21.37 17.32
CA ASP A 44 11.77 20.45 18.46
C ASP A 44 10.31 20.37 18.93
N SER A 45 9.61 21.51 18.98
CA SER A 45 8.19 21.54 19.34
C SER A 45 7.31 20.81 18.33
N ILE A 46 7.56 20.97 17.03
CA ILE A 46 6.88 20.23 15.97
C ILE A 46 7.18 18.73 16.07
N GLU A 47 8.44 18.34 16.28
CA GLU A 47 8.83 16.93 16.40
C GLU A 47 8.19 16.27 17.62
N LYS A 48 8.20 16.91 18.80
CA LYS A 48 7.56 16.40 20.02
C LYS A 48 6.05 16.29 19.89
N ALA A 49 5.40 17.34 19.40
CA ALA A 49 3.96 17.31 19.16
C ALA A 49 3.57 16.22 18.15
N ALA A 50 4.41 15.97 17.14
CA ALA A 50 4.22 14.89 16.19
C ALA A 50 4.38 13.50 16.82
N GLU A 51 5.34 13.31 17.74
CA GLU A 51 5.52 12.06 18.48
C GLU A 51 4.36 11.73 19.41
N GLU A 52 3.83 12.73 20.10
CA GLU A 52 2.74 12.60 21.07
C GLU A 52 1.39 12.35 20.39
N ASN A 53 1.12 13.05 19.27
CA ASN A 53 -0.21 13.04 18.66
C ASN A 53 -0.33 12.20 17.39
N ILE A 54 0.74 12.06 16.58
CA ILE A 54 0.60 11.44 15.27
C ILE A 54 1.00 9.96 15.35
N PRO A 55 0.08 9.02 15.07
CA PRO A 55 0.45 7.62 15.03
C PRO A 55 1.51 7.38 13.96
N LYS A 56 2.50 6.55 14.31
CA LYS A 56 3.56 6.14 13.38
C LYS A 56 2.95 5.37 12.22
N GLN A 57 3.50 5.54 11.01
CA GLN A 57 3.03 4.75 9.89
C GLN A 57 3.23 3.27 10.20
N PRO A 58 2.17 2.44 10.06
CA PRO A 58 2.34 1.00 10.17
C PRO A 58 3.36 0.56 9.13
N LYS A 59 4.20 -0.41 9.50
CA LYS A 59 5.08 -1.04 8.52
C LYS A 59 4.19 -1.63 7.44
N ARG A 60 4.63 -1.53 6.18
CA ARG A 60 3.92 -2.20 5.08
C ARG A 60 3.78 -3.67 5.44
N GLU A 61 2.55 -4.15 5.43
CA GLU A 61 2.26 -5.55 5.64
C GLU A 61 3.04 -6.38 4.62
N HIS A 62 3.58 -7.49 5.09
CA HIS A 62 4.22 -8.44 4.19
C HIS A 62 3.18 -9.07 3.28
N LYS A 63 3.64 -9.65 2.16
CA LYS A 63 2.72 -10.35 1.26
C LYS A 63 2.11 -11.55 1.99
N LYS A 64 0.85 -11.87 1.70
CA LYS A 64 0.07 -12.91 2.40
C LYS A 64 0.73 -14.30 2.40
N TRP A 65 1.55 -14.61 1.39
CA TRP A 65 2.30 -15.86 1.26
C TRP A 65 3.64 -15.90 2.00
N MET A 66 4.08 -14.78 2.60
CA MET A 66 5.40 -14.70 3.23
C MET A 66 5.39 -15.39 4.60
N THR A 67 6.16 -16.45 4.75
CA THR A 67 6.31 -17.15 6.02
C THR A 67 7.35 -16.48 6.93
N GLN A 68 7.24 -16.70 8.25
CA GLN A 68 8.19 -16.15 9.22
C GLN A 68 9.63 -16.60 8.94
N SER A 69 9.82 -17.85 8.52
CA SER A 69 11.13 -18.38 8.14
C SER A 69 11.80 -17.59 7.01
N ILE A 70 11.02 -17.11 6.02
CA ILE A 70 11.56 -16.27 4.95
C ILE A 70 12.01 -14.92 5.52
N LEU A 71 11.23 -14.34 6.43
CA LEU A 71 11.57 -13.05 7.08
C LEU A 71 12.87 -13.16 7.89
N ASP A 72 13.06 -14.26 8.60
CA ASP A 72 14.26 -14.52 9.39
C ASP A 72 15.49 -14.70 8.48
N LYS A 73 15.35 -15.45 7.38
CA LYS A 73 16.40 -15.57 6.36
C LYS A 73 16.73 -14.21 5.72
N MET A 74 15.73 -13.37 5.44
CA MET A 74 15.97 -12.00 4.96
C MET A 74 16.72 -11.12 5.99
N ALA A 75 16.52 -11.34 7.29
CA ALA A 75 17.29 -10.68 8.34
C ALA A 75 18.75 -11.19 8.38
N LEU A 76 18.96 -12.50 8.19
CA LEU A 76 20.31 -13.09 8.07
C LEU A 76 21.07 -12.54 6.86
N ARG A 77 20.42 -12.44 5.69
CA ARG A 77 21.00 -11.81 4.49
C ARG A 77 21.44 -10.37 4.73
N ARG A 78 20.67 -9.60 5.51
CA ARG A 78 21.02 -8.22 5.88
C ARG A 78 22.30 -8.14 6.70
N LYS A 79 22.54 -9.13 7.57
CA LYS A 79 23.77 -9.24 8.38
C LYS A 79 24.97 -9.75 7.57
N ALA A 80 24.73 -10.59 6.55
CA ALA A 80 25.77 -11.20 5.72
C ALA A 80 26.32 -10.31 4.59
N LYS A 81 26.08 -8.98 4.60
CA LYS A 81 26.53 -8.09 3.52
C LYS A 81 28.04 -8.03 3.32
N GLN A 82 28.81 -8.30 4.37
CA GLN A 82 30.27 -8.26 4.36
C GLN A 82 30.90 -9.52 3.73
N ASP A 83 30.12 -10.61 3.55
CA ASP A 83 30.57 -11.87 2.96
C ASP A 83 29.79 -12.16 1.67
N PRO A 84 30.40 -11.92 0.49
CA PRO A 84 29.73 -12.09 -0.80
C PRO A 84 29.27 -13.52 -1.09
N LEU A 85 30.00 -14.54 -0.65
CA LEU A 85 29.66 -15.94 -0.92
C LEU A 85 28.47 -16.36 -0.07
N ARG A 86 28.52 -16.05 1.23
CA ARG A 86 27.42 -16.31 2.16
C ARG A 86 26.17 -15.52 1.79
N TYR A 87 26.32 -14.27 1.35
CA TYR A 87 25.21 -13.47 0.85
C TYR A 87 24.51 -14.12 -0.35
N LYS A 88 25.28 -14.55 -1.36
CA LYS A 88 24.73 -15.20 -2.56
C LYS A 88 24.01 -16.52 -2.22
N SER A 89 24.58 -17.30 -1.30
CA SER A 89 23.95 -18.55 -0.84
C SER A 89 22.60 -18.28 -0.17
N ILE A 90 22.55 -17.35 0.79
CA ILE A 90 21.31 -16.99 1.49
C ILE A 90 20.29 -16.37 0.52
N ASP A 91 20.73 -15.56 -0.45
CA ASP A 91 19.85 -14.97 -1.48
C ASP A 91 19.19 -16.05 -2.35
N LYS A 92 19.95 -17.08 -2.76
CA LYS A 92 19.43 -18.22 -3.52
C LYS A 92 18.40 -19.01 -2.71
N GLU A 93 18.69 -19.26 -1.44
CA GLU A 93 17.78 -19.95 -0.53
C GLU A 93 16.48 -19.16 -0.32
N ILE A 94 16.56 -17.85 -0.06
CA ILE A 94 15.38 -16.98 0.07
C ILE A 94 14.53 -17.02 -1.19
N LYS A 95 15.15 -16.96 -2.38
CA LYS A 95 14.41 -17.05 -3.65
C LYS A 95 13.66 -18.37 -3.79
N LYS A 96 14.32 -19.49 -3.45
CA LYS A 96 13.70 -20.81 -3.46
C LYS A 96 12.50 -20.86 -2.51
N MET A 97 12.68 -20.48 -1.25
CA MET A 97 11.61 -20.46 -0.25
C MET A 97 10.47 -19.52 -0.65
N CYS A 98 10.78 -18.37 -1.26
CA CYS A 98 9.76 -17.45 -1.75
C CYS A 98 8.95 -18.04 -2.92
N ASN A 99 9.56 -18.84 -3.78
CA ASN A 99 8.84 -19.48 -4.88
C ASN A 99 7.94 -20.60 -4.35
N GLU A 100 8.47 -21.47 -3.48
CA GLU A 100 7.71 -22.54 -2.84
C GLU A 100 6.52 -22.00 -2.04
N ALA A 101 6.75 -21.02 -1.16
CA ALA A 101 5.68 -20.44 -0.34
C ALA A 101 4.62 -19.71 -1.19
N LYS A 102 5.01 -19.09 -2.31
CA LYS A 102 4.04 -18.51 -3.26
C LYS A 102 3.22 -19.59 -3.93
N GLU A 103 3.85 -20.66 -4.42
CA GLU A 103 3.18 -21.75 -5.10
C GLU A 103 2.21 -22.46 -4.16
N GLU A 104 2.62 -22.77 -2.94
CA GLU A 104 1.75 -23.34 -1.90
C GLU A 104 0.55 -22.44 -1.61
N TRP A 105 0.79 -21.13 -1.47
CA TRP A 105 -0.29 -20.17 -1.24
C TRP A 105 -1.25 -20.10 -2.42
N ILE A 106 -0.76 -19.99 -3.66
CA ILE A 106 -1.59 -19.97 -4.87
C ILE A 106 -2.39 -21.27 -5.00
N ASN A 107 -1.75 -22.43 -4.81
CA ASN A 107 -2.40 -23.72 -4.88
C ASN A 107 -3.49 -23.87 -3.81
N GLY A 108 -3.24 -23.40 -2.59
CA GLY A 108 -4.25 -23.35 -1.53
C GLY A 108 -5.43 -22.46 -1.92
N GLN A 109 -5.17 -21.29 -2.50
CA GLN A 109 -6.23 -20.40 -2.98
C GLN A 109 -7.03 -21.01 -4.14
N CYS A 110 -6.39 -21.71 -5.08
CA CYS A 110 -7.05 -22.41 -6.17
C CYS A 110 -7.99 -23.51 -5.68
N LYS A 111 -7.53 -24.35 -4.74
CA LYS A 111 -8.38 -25.38 -4.11
C LYS A 111 -9.61 -24.76 -3.45
N GLU A 112 -9.40 -23.68 -2.70
CA GLU A 112 -10.50 -23.01 -2.04
C GLU A 112 -11.52 -22.45 -3.04
N ILE A 113 -11.06 -21.89 -4.18
CA ILE A 113 -11.94 -21.45 -5.28
C ILE A 113 -12.71 -22.62 -5.90
N GLU A 114 -12.06 -23.75 -6.14
CA GLU A 114 -12.68 -24.96 -6.69
C GLU A 114 -13.77 -25.52 -5.77
N ASP A 115 -13.58 -25.44 -4.46
CA ASP A 115 -14.58 -25.84 -3.47
C ASP A 115 -15.81 -24.90 -3.51
N TYR A 116 -15.60 -23.57 -3.60
CA TYR A 116 -16.70 -22.60 -3.68
C TYR A 116 -17.43 -22.59 -5.02
N LYS A 117 -16.81 -23.08 -6.11
CA LYS A 117 -17.46 -23.25 -7.42
C LYS A 117 -18.75 -24.09 -7.34
N LYS A 118 -18.86 -24.97 -6.34
CA LYS A 118 -20.05 -25.83 -6.14
C LYS A 118 -21.19 -25.13 -5.38
N ALA A 119 -20.94 -24.00 -4.72
CA ALA A 119 -21.88 -23.37 -3.79
C ALA A 119 -22.24 -21.91 -4.14
N ASP A 120 -21.28 -21.08 -4.54
CA ASP A 120 -21.50 -19.65 -4.81
C ASP A 120 -20.55 -19.08 -5.87
N ASN A 121 -21.11 -18.76 -7.04
CA ASN A 121 -20.39 -18.17 -8.16
C ASN A 121 -19.93 -16.73 -7.88
N ALA A 122 -20.68 -15.93 -7.11
CA ALA A 122 -20.35 -14.52 -6.88
C ALA A 122 -19.10 -14.38 -6.00
N TYR A 123 -19.02 -15.15 -4.92
CA TYR A 123 -17.86 -15.20 -4.05
C TYR A 123 -16.62 -15.73 -4.77
N MET A 124 -16.78 -16.76 -5.62
CA MET A 124 -15.71 -17.27 -6.48
C MET A 124 -15.12 -16.17 -7.37
N HIS A 125 -15.97 -15.40 -8.06
CA HIS A 125 -15.51 -14.29 -8.91
C HIS A 125 -14.77 -13.20 -8.13
N GLN A 126 -15.26 -12.85 -6.93
CA GLN A 126 -14.59 -11.88 -6.06
C GLN A 126 -13.18 -12.35 -5.68
N LYS A 127 -13.04 -13.63 -5.30
CA LYS A 127 -11.76 -14.20 -4.91
C LYS A 127 -10.75 -14.30 -6.04
N ILE A 128 -11.22 -14.68 -7.23
CA ILE A 128 -10.40 -14.69 -8.44
C ILE A 128 -9.87 -13.28 -8.73
N ASN A 129 -10.70 -12.24 -8.57
CA ASN A 129 -10.26 -10.86 -8.76
C ASN A 129 -9.20 -10.44 -7.72
N ASP A 130 -9.38 -10.82 -6.45
CA ASP A 130 -8.43 -10.52 -5.37
C ASP A 130 -7.06 -11.16 -5.60
N ILE A 131 -7.01 -12.43 -6.04
CA ILE A 131 -5.76 -13.15 -6.32
C ILE A 131 -5.11 -12.65 -7.61
N ALA A 132 -5.88 -12.50 -8.69
CA ALA A 132 -5.37 -12.06 -9.98
C ALA A 132 -4.89 -10.60 -9.95
N SER A 133 -5.27 -9.82 -8.93
CA SER A 133 -4.93 -8.40 -8.81
C SER A 133 -5.17 -7.64 -10.12
N LYS A 134 -6.24 -8.01 -10.86
CA LYS A 134 -6.67 -7.26 -12.04
C LYS A 134 -7.17 -5.92 -11.53
N LYS A 135 -6.27 -4.93 -11.52
CA LYS A 135 -6.70 -3.52 -11.54
C LYS A 135 -7.66 -3.44 -12.71
N ARG A 136 -8.91 -3.06 -12.46
CA ARG A 136 -9.81 -2.70 -13.55
C ARG A 136 -9.05 -1.67 -14.37
N THR A 137 -8.60 -2.08 -15.55
CA THR A 137 -8.18 -1.11 -16.57
C THR A 137 -9.37 -0.19 -16.72
N ALA A 138 -9.14 1.13 -16.64
CA ALA A 138 -10.20 2.09 -16.90
C ALA A 138 -10.86 1.62 -18.20
N GLN A 139 -12.14 1.27 -18.14
CA GLN A 139 -12.86 0.90 -19.34
C GLN A 139 -12.79 2.16 -20.21
N GLY A 140 -12.01 2.09 -21.28
CA GLY A 140 -12.04 3.09 -22.31
C GLY A 140 -13.46 3.04 -22.86
N GLY A 141 -14.32 3.93 -22.38
CA GLY A 141 -15.72 4.03 -22.79
C GLY A 141 -15.82 4.63 -24.18
N CYS A 142 -14.95 4.25 -25.11
CA CYS A 142 -14.96 4.76 -26.45
C CYS A 142 -14.82 3.62 -27.48
N ILE A 143 -15.75 3.57 -28.43
CA ILE A 143 -15.76 2.63 -29.56
C ILE A 143 -15.78 3.43 -30.87
N LYS A 144 -15.18 2.91 -31.94
CA LYS A 144 -15.27 3.57 -33.25
C LYS A 144 -16.59 3.22 -33.94
N SER A 145 -17.29 4.24 -34.41
CA SER A 145 -18.41 4.11 -35.35
C SER A 145 -17.94 3.51 -36.68
N LYS A 146 -18.88 3.03 -37.49
CA LYS A 146 -18.63 2.55 -38.87
C LYS A 146 -17.93 3.61 -39.73
N ASP A 147 -18.23 4.88 -39.50
CA ASP A 147 -17.64 6.02 -40.21
C ASP A 147 -16.30 6.50 -39.61
N GLY A 148 -15.74 5.75 -38.65
CA GLY A 148 -14.45 6.05 -38.03
C GLY A 148 -14.48 7.09 -36.90
N LYS A 149 -15.64 7.67 -36.58
CA LYS A 149 -15.82 8.61 -35.46
C LYS A 149 -15.72 7.89 -34.11
N ILE A 150 -15.11 8.51 -33.11
CA ILE A 150 -15.02 7.96 -31.75
C ILE A 150 -16.34 8.26 -31.02
N LEU A 151 -17.09 7.22 -30.68
CA LEU A 151 -18.31 7.27 -29.88
C LEU A 151 -17.93 7.20 -28.42
N MET A 152 -18.37 8.15 -27.61
CA MET A 152 -18.14 8.18 -26.15
C MET A 152 -19.44 8.10 -25.33
N GLU A 153 -20.58 8.18 -26.00
CA GLU A 153 -21.90 8.13 -25.36
C GLU A 153 -22.35 6.68 -25.17
N THR A 154 -22.92 6.39 -24.00
CA THR A 154 -23.26 5.01 -23.62
C THR A 154 -24.36 4.38 -24.48
N SER A 155 -25.31 5.19 -24.99
CA SER A 155 -26.33 4.75 -25.95
C SER A 155 -25.71 4.28 -27.26
N ASP A 156 -24.81 5.10 -27.82
CA ASP A 156 -24.21 4.87 -29.13
C ASP A 156 -23.25 3.67 -29.10
N ILE A 157 -22.57 3.48 -27.96
CA ILE A 157 -21.72 2.30 -27.72
C ILE A 157 -22.58 1.03 -27.66
N LEU A 158 -23.74 1.05 -26.98
CA LEU A 158 -24.65 -0.09 -26.89
C LEU A 158 -25.23 -0.48 -28.25
N GLU A 159 -25.70 0.51 -29.02
CA GLU A 159 -26.21 0.29 -30.37
C GLU A 159 -25.13 -0.31 -31.27
N ARG A 160 -23.91 0.25 -31.24
CA ARG A 160 -22.77 -0.28 -31.98
C ARG A 160 -22.37 -1.70 -31.56
N CYS A 161 -22.42 -2.00 -30.26
CA CYS A 161 -22.15 -3.34 -29.74
C CYS A 161 -23.20 -4.36 -30.18
N SER A 162 -24.47 -3.97 -30.31
CA SER A 162 -25.55 -4.85 -30.76
C SER A 162 -25.37 -5.32 -32.21
N GLU A 163 -24.67 -4.56 -33.05
CA GLU A 163 -24.39 -4.95 -34.44
C GLU A 163 -23.40 -6.13 -34.57
N TYR A 164 -22.73 -6.50 -33.49
CA TYR A 164 -21.73 -7.57 -33.44
C TYR A 164 -22.21 -8.84 -32.73
N ILE A 165 -23.44 -8.84 -32.21
CA ILE A 165 -24.10 -9.97 -31.55
C ILE A 165 -25.04 -10.63 -32.54
#